data_AF-A0A3R9CNM6-F1
#
_entry.id   AF-A0A3R9CNM6-F1
#
_cell.length_a   1.000
_cell.length_b   1.000
_cell.length_c   1.000
_cell.angle_alpha   90.00
_cell.angle_beta   90.00
_cell.angle_gamma   90.00
#
_symmetry.space_group_name_H-M   'P 1'
#
loop_
_entity.id
_entity.type
_entity.pdbx_description
1 polymer ?
#
loop_
_entity_poly.entity_id
_entity_poly.type
_entity_poly.pdbx_seq_one_letter_code
_entity_poly.pdbx_strand_id
1 'polypeptide(L)' 'GGRATVRAVLFMATLVACRHNPVLKAFRDRLVASGKSKIVATAAAMRKLLTILNAIIRDQKAWQNA' A
#
# COMPACT_ATOMS: atom_id res chain seq x y z
N GLY A 1 -2.73 8.29 18.25
CA GLY A 1 -3.40 7.61 17.13
C GLY A 1 -4.86 8.05 17.09
N GLY A 2 -5.43 8.32 15.92
CA GLY A 2 -6.81 8.85 15.85
C GLY A 2 -7.64 8.46 14.63
N ARG A 3 -7.08 7.67 13.70
CA ARG A 3 -7.76 7.33 12.43
C ARG A 3 -7.90 5.82 12.26
N ALA A 4 -8.57 5.16 13.20
CA ALA A 4 -8.77 3.71 13.18
C ALA A 4 -9.58 3.25 11.96
N THR A 5 -10.69 3.94 11.67
CA THR A 5 -11.52 3.68 10.50
C THR A 5 -10.74 3.79 9.20
N VAL A 6 -9.94 4.85 9.04
CA VAL A 6 -9.10 5.04 7.84
C VAL A 6 -8.08 3.92 7.69
N ARG A 7 -7.45 3.48 8.79
CA ARG A 7 -6.52 2.34 8.73
C ARG A 7 -7.22 1.06 8.32
N ALA A 8 -8.43 0.78 8.81
CA ALA A 8 -9.18 -0.41 8.45
C ALA A 8 -9.52 -0.42 6.95
N VAL A 9 -10.04 0.69 6.43
CA VAL A 9 -10.33 0.85 5.00
C VAL A 9 -9.06 0.70 4.16
N LEU A 10 -7.98 1.38 4.57
CA LEU A 10 -6.71 1.34 3.85
C LEU A 10 -6.07 -0.05 3.90
N PHE A 11 -6.28 -0.81 4.99
CA PHE A 11 -5.82 -2.19 5.10
C PHE A 11 -6.52 -3.08 4.07
N MET A 12 -7.86 -3.03 4.01
CA MET A 12 -8.65 -3.77 3.02
C MET A 12 -8.29 -3.36 1.58
N ALA A 13 -8.16 -2.05 1.32
CA ALA A 13 -7.73 -1.55 0.01
C ALA A 13 -6.33 -2.04 -0.37
N THR A 14 -5.40 -2.09 0.60
CA THR A 14 -4.03 -2.57 0.36
C THR A 14 -3.99 -4.06 0.06
N LEU A 15 -4.85 -4.88 0.68
CA LEU A 15 -4.95 -6.30 0.37
C LEU A 15 -5.40 -6.53 -1.08
N VAL A 16 -6.42 -5.79 -1.53
CA VAL A 16 -6.90 -5.83 -2.92
C VAL A 16 -5.82 -5.31 -3.88
N ALA A 17 -5.20 -4.18 -3.55
CA ALA A 17 -4.14 -3.60 -4.36
C ALA A 17 -2.93 -4.55 -4.49
N CYS A 18 -2.56 -5.25 -3.41
CA CYS A 18 -1.52 -6.28 -3.45
C CYS A 18 -1.87 -7.51 -4.29
N ARG A 19 -3.15 -7.73 -4.61
CA ARG A 19 -3.61 -8.84 -5.46
C ARG A 19 -3.57 -8.47 -6.94
N HIS A 20 -4.01 -7.26 -7.27
CA HIS A 20 -4.16 -6.81 -8.66
C HIS A 20 -2.98 -5.97 -9.17
N ASN A 21 -2.23 -5.33 -8.27
CA ASN A 21 -1.11 -4.48 -8.63
C ASN A 21 0.24 -5.19 -8.38
N PRO A 22 0.97 -5.56 -9.44
CA PRO A 22 2.24 -6.28 -9.32
C PRO A 22 3.32 -5.47 -8.59
N VAL A 23 3.29 -4.13 -8.67
CA VAL A 23 4.27 -3.24 -8.01
C VAL A 23 4.13 -3.30 -6.49
N LEU A 24 2.88 -3.24 -6.00
CA LEU A 24 2.58 -3.34 -4.56
C LEU A 24 2.80 -4.75 -4.04
N LYS A 25 2.46 -5.77 -4.84
CA LYS A 25 2.75 -7.18 -4.52
C LYS A 25 4.26 -7.41 -4.33
N ALA A 26 5.06 -7.02 -5.32
CA ALA A 26 6.52 -7.17 -5.28
C ALA A 26 7.14 -6.43 -4.09
N PHE A 27 6.63 -5.23 -3.77
CA PHE A 27 7.08 -4.48 -2.60
C PHE A 27 6.77 -5.20 -1.29
N ARG A 28 5.54 -5.71 -1.12
CA ARG A 28 5.14 -6.49 0.07
C ARG A 28 5.99 -7.76 0.17
N ASP A 29 6.13 -8.49 -0.93
CA ASP A 29 6.85 -9.77 -0.96
C ASP A 29 8.34 -9.59 -0.67
N ARG A 30 8.97 -8.51 -1.15
CA ARG A 30 10.35 -8.15 -0.80
C ARG A 30 10.52 -7.93 0.72
N LEU A 31 9.56 -7.27 1.36
CA LEU A 31 9.59 -7.04 2.80
C LEU A 31 9.37 -8.32 3.62
N VAL A 32 8.51 -9.22 3.13
CA VAL A 32 8.33 -10.54 3.75
C VAL A 32 9.59 -11.39 3.58
N ALA A 33 10.19 -11.38 2.38
CA ALA A 33 11.44 -12.07 2.09
C ALA A 33 12.62 -11.54 2.94
N SER A 34 12.62 -10.25 3.28
CA SER A 34 13.59 -9.66 4.21
C SER A 34 13.31 -10.00 5.70
N GLY A 35 12.48 -11.01 5.99
CA GLY A 35 12.20 -11.49 7.34
C GLY A 35 11.17 -10.66 8.13
N LYS A 36 10.48 -9.69 7.51
CA LYS A 36 9.46 -8.90 8.24
C LYS A 36 8.15 -9.68 8.34
N SER A 37 7.47 -9.52 9.48
CA SER A 37 6.11 -10.05 9.66
C SER A 37 5.16 -9.52 8.58
N LYS A 38 4.25 -10.39 8.11
CA LYS A 38 3.27 -10.08 7.06
C LYS A 38 2.44 -8.84 7.40
N ILE A 39 2.12 -8.62 8.68
CA ILE A 39 1.36 -7.46 9.14
C ILE A 39 2.18 -6.18 8.97
N VAL A 40 3.48 -6.22 9.28
CA VAL A 40 4.40 -5.07 9.11
C VAL A 40 4.62 -4.78 7.63
N ALA A 41 4.78 -5.80 6.79
CA ALA A 41 4.88 -5.65 5.35
C ALA A 41 3.61 -5.02 4.76
N THR A 42 2.44 -5.41 5.25
CA THR A 42 1.15 -4.84 4.83
C THR A 42 1.01 -3.38 5.31
N ALA A 43 1.39 -3.06 6.54
CA ALA A 43 1.39 -1.69 7.05
C ALA A 43 2.34 -0.77 6.26
N ALA A 44 3.50 -1.29 5.83
CA ALA A 44 4.40 -0.57 4.93
C ALA A 44 3.80 -0.37 3.54
N ALA A 45 3.14 -1.39 2.99
CA ALA A 45 2.43 -1.30 1.71
C ALA A 45 1.26 -0.30 1.77
N MET A 46 0.52 -0.22 2.89
CA MET A 46 -0.51 0.79 3.12
C MET A 46 0.06 2.20 3.03
N ARG A 47 1.23 2.44 3.64
CA ARG A 47 1.90 3.74 3.57
C ARG A 47 2.32 4.07 2.14
N LYS A 48 2.88 3.11 1.41
CA LYS A 48 3.24 3.27 0.01
C LYS A 48 2.02 3.60 -0.86
N LEU A 49 0.91 2.88 -0.68
CA LEU A 49 -0.34 3.13 -1.38
C LEU A 49 -0.88 4.55 -1.12
N LEU A 50 -0.93 4.96 0.16
CA LEU A 50 -1.39 6.30 0.53
C LEU A 50 -0.51 7.40 -0.09
N THR A 51 0.82 7.22 -0.12
CA THR A 51 1.73 8.16 -0.76
C THR A 51 1.47 8.28 -2.26
N ILE A 52 1.21 7.17 -2.95
CA ILE A 52 0.90 7.20 -4.39
C ILE A 52 -0.43 7.90 -4.64
N LEU A 53 -1.48 7.58 -3.86
CA LEU A 53 -2.79 8.23 -3.98
C LEU A 53 -2.69 9.74 -3.71
N ASN A 54 -1.94 10.14 -2.69
CA ASN A 54 -1.70 11.55 -2.41
C ASN A 54 -0.93 12.25 -3.54
N ALA A 55 0.03 11.57 -4.18
CA ALA A 55 0.74 12.11 -5.33
C ALA A 55 -0.18 12.27 -6.56
N ILE A 56 -1.02 11.28 -6.84
CA ILE A 56 -2.04 11.33 -7.90
C ILE A 56 -2.96 12.53 -7.72
N ILE A 57 -3.48 12.74 -6.51
CA ILE A 57 -4.39 13.87 -6.20
C ILE A 57 -3.65 15.20 -6.32
N ARG A 58 -2.43 15.30 -5.78
CA ARG A 58 -1.63 16.53 -5.83
C ARG A 58 -1.25 16.90 -7.26
N ASP A 59 -0.81 15.92 -8.04
CA ASP A 59 -0.24 16.13 -9.36
C ASP A 59 -1.30 16.04 -10.47
N GLN A 60 -2.56 15.72 -10.11
CA GLN A 60 -3.70 15.49 -11.03
C GLN A 60 -3.38 14.49 -12.16
N LYS A 61 -2.51 13.52 -11.87
CA LYS A 61 -2.05 12.51 -12.83
C LYS A 61 -2.69 11.17 -12.52
N ALA A 62 -3.20 10.50 -13.54
CA ALA A 62 -3.72 9.14 -13.40
C ALA A 62 -2.65 8.18 -12.88
N TRP A 63 -3.09 7.05 -12.32
CA TRP A 63 -2.21 6.00 -11.83
C TRP A 63 -1.23 5.57 -12.94
N GLN A 64 0.07 5.72 -12.68
CA GLN A 64 1.13 5.28 -13.58
C GLN A 64 1.61 3.91 -13.11
N ASN A 65 1.51 2.92 -14.00
CA ASN A 65 2.17 1.64 -13.79
C ASN A 65 3.67 1.88 -13.96
N ALA A 66 4.41 1.87 -12.85
CA ALA A 66 5.87 1.99 -12.84
C ALA A 66 6.54 0.82 -13.56
#